data_AF-A0A968Y717-F1
#
_entry.id   AF-A0A968Y717-F1
#
_cell.length_a   1.000
_cell.length_b   1.000
_cell.length_c   1.000
_cell.angle_alpha   90.00
_cell.angle_beta   90.00
_cell.angle_gamma   90.00
#
_symmetry.space_group_name_H-M   'P 1'
#
loop_
_entity.id
_entity.type
_entity.pdbx_description
1 polymer ?
#
loop_
_entity_poly.entity_id
_entity_poly.type
_entity_poly.pdbx_seq_one_letter_code
_entity_poly.pdbx_strand_id
1 'polypeptide(L)' 'MANEGSLDELLHSIQQVVETETDDFMELVRIACLNIARDFAGADLSGADLRGA' A
#
# COMPACT_ATOMS: atom_id res chain seq x y z
N MET A 1 -4.09 -17.33 -18.70
CA MET A 1 -5.05 -17.52 -17.59
C MET A 1 -4.61 -16.67 -16.39
N ALA A 2 -4.41 -15.37 -16.60
CA ALA A 2 -3.65 -14.52 -15.66
C ALA A 2 -4.44 -13.29 -15.19
N ASN A 3 -5.75 -13.42 -14.96
CA ASN A 3 -6.58 -12.26 -14.60
C ASN A 3 -7.48 -12.46 -13.38
N GLU A 4 -7.90 -13.69 -13.07
CA GLU A 4 -8.82 -13.94 -11.95
C GLU A 4 -8.07 -13.94 -10.61
N GLY A 5 -6.96 -14.68 -10.47
CA GLY A 5 -6.19 -14.66 -9.22
C GLY A 5 -5.56 -13.31 -8.87
N SER A 6 -5.14 -12.53 -9.88
CA SER A 6 -4.57 -11.20 -9.67
C SER A 6 -5.60 -10.16 -9.22
N LEU A 7 -6.88 -10.35 -9.57
CA LEU A 7 -7.95 -9.46 -9.13
C LEU A 7 -8.33 -9.77 -7.68
N ASP A 8 -8.42 -11.06 -7.32
CA ASP A 8 -8.70 -11.48 -5.94
C ASP A 8 -7.61 -11.00 -4.96
N GLU A 9 -6.34 -11.09 -5.36
CA GLU A 9 -5.20 -10.57 -4.58
C GLU A 9 -5.27 -9.04 -4.39
N LEU A 10 -5.66 -8.31 -5.44
CA LEU A 10 -5.85 -6.86 -5.37
C LEU A 10 -7.01 -6.49 -4.45
N LEU A 11 -8.16 -7.15 -4.60
CA LEU A 11 -9.34 -6.91 -3.76
C LEU A 11 -9.04 -7.22 -2.30
N HIS A 12 -8.30 -8.29 -2.02
CA HIS A 12 -7.85 -8.62 -0.68
C HIS A 12 -6.97 -7.51 -0.09
N SER A 13 -5.99 -7.03 -0.86
CA SER A 13 -5.09 -5.95 -0.42
C SER A 13 -5.84 -4.66 -0.13
N ILE A 14 -6.80 -4.28 -0.99
CA ILE A 14 -7.66 -3.10 -0.78
C ILE A 14 -8.48 -3.27 0.49
N GLN A 15 -9.07 -4.45 0.72
CA GLN A 15 -9.88 -4.69 1.91
C GLN A 15 -9.06 -4.56 3.20
N GLN A 16 -7.83 -5.07 3.23
CA GLN A 16 -6.94 -4.91 4.39
C GLN A 16 -6.61 -3.43 4.68
N VAL A 17 -6.42 -2.62 3.64
CA VAL A 17 -6.16 -1.17 3.75
C VAL A 17 -7.41 -0.40 4.19
N VAL A 18 -8.62 -0.85 3.82
CA VAL A 18 -9.88 -0.20 4.20
C VAL A 18 -10.30 -0.55 5.63
N GLU A 19 -10.05 -1.79 6.06
CA GLU A 19 -10.48 -2.30 7.37
C GLU A 19 -9.49 -2.00 8.51
N THR A 20 -8.28 -1.57 8.20
CA THR A 20 -7.30 -1.21 9.23
C THR A 20 -7.70 0.08 9.97
N GLU A 21 -7.42 0.13 11.27
CA GLU A 21 -7.73 1.27 12.13
C GLU A 21 -6.66 2.37 12.09
N THR A 22 -5.54 2.12 11.39
CA THR A 22 -4.40 3.04 11.30
C THR A 22 -4.54 3.99 10.12
N ASP A 23 -4.16 5.25 10.33
CA ASP A 23 -3.98 6.27 9.30
C ASP A 23 -2.49 6.51 8.97
N ASP A 24 -1.58 5.76 9.61
CA ASP A 24 -0.15 5.87 9.37
C ASP A 24 0.22 5.36 7.98
N PHE A 25 0.75 6.26 7.14
CA PHE A 25 1.12 5.96 5.76
C PHE A 25 2.09 4.77 5.66
N MET A 26 3.05 4.65 6.57
CA MET A 26 4.04 3.58 6.55
C MET A 26 3.42 2.22 6.88
N GLU A 27 2.47 2.17 7.82
CA GLU A 27 1.68 0.97 8.11
C GLU A 27 0.81 0.56 6.93
N LEU A 28 0.14 1.51 6.26
CA LEU A 28 -0.68 1.24 5.09
C LEU A 28 0.13 0.65 3.94
N VAL A 29 1.32 1.21 3.68
CA VAL A 29 2.26 0.68 2.68
C VAL A 29 2.71 -0.75 3.00
N ARG A 30 2.98 -1.04 4.28
CA ARG A 30 3.33 -2.39 4.74
C ARG A 30 2.17 -3.37 4.57
N ILE A 31 0.95 -2.97 4.91
CA ILE A 31 -0.26 -3.79 4.76
C ILE A 31 -0.49 -4.14 3.29
N ALA A 32 -0.35 -3.16 2.39
CA ALA A 32 -0.51 -3.36 0.96
C ALA A 32 0.69 -4.07 0.29
N CYS A 33 1.71 -4.49 1.06
CA CYS A 33 2.94 -5.10 0.56
C CYS A 33 3.65 -4.27 -0.54
N LEU A 34 3.57 -2.94 -0.44
CA LEU A 34 4.18 -2.03 -1.40
C LEU A 34 5.59 -1.63 -0.97
N ASN A 35 6.42 -1.28 -1.95
CA ASN A 35 7.75 -0.72 -1.76
C ASN A 35 7.72 0.78 -2.03
N ILE A 36 8.10 1.59 -1.05
CA ILE A 36 8.04 3.06 -1.16
C ILE A 36 8.91 3.57 -2.30
N ALA A 37 10.17 3.12 -2.36
CA ALA A 37 11.13 3.60 -3.33
C ALA A 37 10.76 3.25 -4.78
N ARG A 38 10.02 2.15 -4.99
CA ARG A 38 9.61 1.68 -6.32
C ARG A 38 8.20 2.14 -6.68
N ASP A 39 7.23 1.88 -5.82
CA ASP A 39 5.81 2.00 -6.12
C ASP A 39 5.29 3.44 -5.92
N PHE A 40 6.03 4.26 -5.16
CA PHE A 40 5.77 5.69 -4.98
C PHE A 40 6.87 6.58 -5.57
N ALA A 41 7.68 6.04 -6.49
CA ALA A 41 8.74 6.80 -7.14
C ALA A 41 8.17 8.01 -7.90
N GLY A 42 8.61 9.21 -7.55
CA GLY A 42 8.15 10.46 -8.16
C GLY A 42 6.81 10.98 -7.64
N ALA A 43 6.19 10.31 -6.67
CA ALA A 43 5.06 10.87 -5.95
C ALA A 43 5.52 12.03 -5.05
N ASP A 44 4.66 13.04 -4.92
CA ASP A 44 4.85 14.05 -3.88
C ASP A 44 4.40 13.47 -2.54
N LEU A 45 5.39 13.08 -1.72
CA LEU A 45 5.18 12.57 -0.36
C LEU A 45 5.42 13.67 0.69
N SER A 46 5.39 14.95 0.29
CA SER A 46 5.52 16.06 1.23
C SER A 46 4.38 16.02 2.26
N GLY A 47 4.75 16.01 3.54
CA GLY A 47 3.79 15.87 4.65
C GLY A 47 3.53 14.42 5.09
N ALA A 48 4.01 13.41 4.36
CA ALA A 48 4.03 12.03 4.87
C ALA A 48 5.17 11.84 5.88
N ASP A 49 4.90 11.10 6.95
CA ASP A 49 5.94 10.67 7.87
C ASP A 49 6.68 9.45 7.30
N LEU A 50 7.88 9.68 6.78
CA LEU A 50 8.72 8.64 6.16
C LEU A 50 9.76 8.07 7.13
N ARG A 51 9.63 8.30 8.44
CA ARG A 51 10.55 7.75 9.43
C ARG A 51 10.45 6.22 9.41
N GLY A 52 11.45 5.56 8.82
CA GLY A 52 11.51 4.10 8.67
C GLY A 52 11.25 3.57 7.26
N ALA A 53 11.15 4.45 6.26
CA ALA A 53 11.13 4.13 4.83
C ALA A 53 12.50 3.75 4.26
#